data_AF-A0A958DJ86-F1
#
_entry.id   AF-A0A958DJ86-F1
#
_cell.length_a   1.000
_cell.length_b   1.000
_cell.length_c   1.000
_cell.angle_alpha   90.00
_cell.angle_beta   90.00
_cell.angle_gamma   90.00
#
_symmetry.space_group_name_H-M   'P 1'
#
loop_
_entity.id
_entity.type
_entity.pdbx_description
1 polymer ?
#
loop_
_entity_poly.entity_id
_entity_poly.type
_entity_poly.pdbx_seq_one_letter_code
_entity_poly.pdbx_strand_id
1 'polypeptide(L)'
;FAVPERVRFKYMLEGYDPGWIEAGARRSAYYTNLSHGNYTFRVTACNNDGIWNEAGVALNIRIAPHWWQTGWAYTGYALGVFLALWGMMLIFRRQAEQQARLRNRAEQAGKLAELDRMKTRFFANISHEFRTPLTLILGPLEQFLSGRVAGDPQGIYRLMHRNARRLLALINQLLDLSRLEAGHMQLQARPENLDAFLKPLVMSFTSLADQRRILLEYRSPEADLEVYVDPDKLYKIVTNLISNAFKFTPEGGIIIIAWEVPGGVGKGGIASGNSPLVEISV
;
A
#
# COMPACT_ATOMS: atom_id res chain seq x y z
N PHE A 1 100.88 7.18 27.29
CA PHE A 1 99.95 6.05 27.03
C PHE A 1 98.84 6.12 28.06
N ALA A 2 97.63 6.55 27.67
CA ALA A 2 96.51 6.69 28.60
C ALA A 2 95.93 5.31 28.94
N VAL A 3 95.88 4.95 30.22
CA VAL A 3 95.24 3.72 30.70
C VAL A 3 93.72 3.87 30.48
N PRO A 4 93.07 3.12 29.57
CA PRO A 4 91.70 3.36 29.15
C PRO A 4 90.62 3.11 30.22
N GLU A 5 90.99 2.47 31.33
CA GLU A 5 90.07 2.00 32.38
C GLU A 5 89.70 3.08 33.41
N ARG A 6 90.25 4.30 33.32
CA ARG A 6 90.00 5.39 34.28
C ARG A 6 89.14 6.55 33.76
N VAL A 7 88.73 6.52 32.49
CA VAL A 7 87.81 7.53 31.92
C VAL A 7 86.40 7.30 32.47
N ARG A 8 85.79 8.35 33.03
CA ARG A 8 84.40 8.32 33.50
C ARG A 8 83.49 9.07 32.55
N PHE A 9 82.28 8.56 32.34
CA PHE A 9 81.28 9.16 31.46
C PHE A 9 80.05 9.63 32.24
N LYS A 10 79.45 10.72 31.79
CA LYS A 10 78.09 11.14 32.14
C LYS A 10 77.28 11.29 30.88
N TYR A 11 76.03 10.88 30.91
CA TYR A 11 75.12 11.04 29.79
C TYR A 11 73.76 11.55 30.23
N MET A 12 73.00 12.08 29.28
CA MET A 12 71.63 12.54 29.48
C MET A 12 70.86 12.46 28.16
N LEU A 13 69.64 11.95 28.19
CA LEU A 13 68.71 12.03 27.08
C LEU A 13 67.72 13.18 27.35
N GLU A 14 67.92 14.30 26.66
CA GLU A 14 67.04 15.47 26.77
C GLU A 14 65.60 15.10 26.36
N GLY A 15 64.64 15.42 27.22
CA GLY A 15 63.24 15.06 27.04
C GLY A 15 62.82 13.70 27.64
N TYR A 16 63.74 12.97 28.28
CA TYR A 16 63.44 11.74 29.02
C TYR A 16 64.08 11.73 30.42
N ASP A 17 65.38 12.05 30.52
CA ASP A 17 66.09 12.08 31.80
C ASP A 17 65.89 13.44 32.51
N PRO A 18 65.65 13.47 33.84
CA PRO A 18 65.53 14.71 34.60
C PRO A 18 66.88 15.43 34.84
N GLY A 19 68.01 14.79 34.52
CA GLY A 19 69.36 15.34 34.69
C GLY A 19 70.46 14.36 34.25
N TRP A 20 71.73 14.73 34.45
CA TRP A 20 72.88 13.91 34.07
C TRP A 20 73.00 12.63 34.91
N ILE A 21 73.18 11.50 34.24
CA ILE A 21 73.39 10.18 34.83
C ILE A 21 74.88 9.82 34.78
N GLU A 22 75.45 9.41 35.90
CA GLU A 22 76.85 8.95 35.97
C GLU A 22 76.98 7.49 35.53
N ALA A 23 77.69 7.25 34.42
CA ALA A 23 77.92 5.91 33.87
C ALA A 23 79.17 5.23 34.46
N GLY A 24 80.01 5.97 35.18
CA GLY A 24 81.33 5.49 35.60
C GLY A 24 82.17 5.11 34.38
N ALA A 25 82.78 3.92 34.39
CA ALA A 25 83.56 3.39 33.26
C ALA A 25 82.69 2.74 32.15
N ARG A 26 81.36 2.65 32.34
CA ARG A 26 80.46 2.00 31.36
C ARG A 26 80.33 2.88 30.10
N ARG A 27 80.35 2.21 28.94
CA ARG A 27 80.24 2.85 27.61
C ARG A 27 78.91 2.53 26.92
N SER A 28 77.88 2.18 27.68
CA SER A 28 76.53 1.90 27.18
C SER A 28 75.47 2.52 28.09
N ALA A 29 74.38 2.97 27.47
CA ALA A 29 73.17 3.45 28.12
C ALA A 29 71.97 2.72 27.49
N TYR A 30 71.00 2.33 28.30
CA TYR A 30 69.83 1.57 27.86
C TYR A 30 68.57 2.40 28.12
N TYR A 31 67.87 2.75 27.05
CA TYR A 31 66.56 3.39 27.12
C TYR A 31 65.52 2.44 26.53
N THR A 32 64.48 2.14 27.30
CA THR A 32 63.35 1.32 26.88
C THR A 32 62.09 2.18 26.86
N ASN A 33 61.14 1.83 26.01
CA ASN A 33 59.83 2.49 25.95
C ASN A 33 59.86 4.02 25.71
N LEU A 34 60.82 4.50 24.92
CA LEU A 34 60.83 5.90 24.48
C LEU A 34 59.64 6.16 23.55
N SER A 35 58.87 7.20 23.82
CA SER A 35 57.76 7.63 22.97
C SER A 35 58.29 8.18 21.63
N HIS A 36 57.41 8.30 20.63
CA HIS A 36 57.80 8.90 19.36
C HIS A 36 58.15 10.38 19.57
N GLY A 37 59.25 10.83 18.97
CA GLY A 37 59.75 12.18 19.22
C GLY A 37 61.18 12.39 18.78
N ASN A 38 61.65 13.61 18.99
CA ASN A 38 63.03 13.98 18.80
C ASN A 38 63.68 14.06 20.17
N TYR A 39 64.76 13.32 20.35
CA TYR A 39 65.57 13.32 21.56
C TYR A 39 66.99 13.74 21.21
N THR A 40 67.66 14.37 22.17
CA THR A 40 69.08 14.71 22.04
C THR A 40 69.85 13.99 23.14
N PHE A 41 70.65 13.01 22.74
CA PHE A 41 71.53 12.28 23.63
C PHE A 41 72.84 13.04 23.79
N ARG A 42 73.15 13.47 25.00
CA ARG A 42 74.40 14.15 25.34
C ARG A 42 75.31 13.26 26.14
N VAL A 43 76.60 13.31 25.86
CA VAL A 43 77.64 12.60 26.62
C VAL A 43 78.83 13.52 26.90
N THR A 44 79.33 13.48 28.13
CA THR A 44 80.56 14.14 28.56
C THR A 44 81.49 13.11 29.19
N ALA A 45 82.80 13.34 29.09
CA ALA A 45 83.82 12.44 29.61
C ALA A 45 84.79 13.19 30.51
N CYS A 46 85.28 12.48 31.53
CA CYS A 46 86.28 12.95 32.48
C CYS A 46 87.59 12.22 32.23
N ASN A 47 88.69 12.97 32.07
CA ASN A 47 90.02 12.39 31.93
C ASN A 47 90.59 11.97 33.30
N ASN A 48 91.77 11.34 33.33
CA ASN A 48 92.37 10.80 34.56
C ASN A 48 92.61 11.84 35.67
N ASP A 49 92.66 13.13 35.34
CA ASP A 49 92.88 14.24 36.28
C ASP A 49 91.58 14.83 36.86
N GLY A 50 90.43 14.20 36.61
CA GLY A 50 89.14 14.67 37.14
C GLY A 50 88.50 15.83 36.37
N ILE A 51 89.14 16.30 35.30
CA ILE A 51 88.65 17.39 34.46
C ILE A 51 87.61 16.85 33.46
N TRP A 52 86.40 17.40 33.52
CA TRP A 52 85.29 17.08 32.62
C TRP A 52 85.35 17.94 31.35
N ASN A 53 85.08 17.32 30.20
CA ASN A 53 84.85 18.06 28.97
C ASN A 53 83.43 18.62 28.94
N GLU A 54 83.26 19.90 29.30
CA GLU A 54 81.96 20.58 29.34
C GLU A 54 81.31 20.76 27.95
N ALA A 55 82.10 20.80 26.87
CA ALA A 55 81.55 20.92 25.51
C ALA A 55 80.76 19.67 25.10
N GLY A 56 81.17 18.49 25.58
CA GLY A 56 80.52 17.21 25.32
C GLY A 56 80.32 16.88 23.83
N VAL A 57 79.53 15.84 23.56
CA VAL A 57 79.02 15.51 22.22
C VAL A 57 77.51 15.29 22.33
N ALA A 58 76.76 15.77 21.35
CA ALA A 58 75.31 15.59 21.25
C ALA A 58 74.94 14.80 19.98
N LEU A 59 74.02 13.85 20.12
CA LEU A 59 73.45 13.04 19.04
C LEU A 59 71.94 13.22 19.01
N ASN A 60 71.41 13.61 17.86
CA ASN A 60 69.97 13.73 17.66
C ASN A 60 69.38 12.37 17.24
N ILE A 61 68.44 11.87 18.03
CA ILE A 61 67.75 10.61 17.82
C ILE A 61 66.29 10.92 17.53
N ARG A 62 65.79 10.47 16.37
CA ARG A 62 64.37 10.59 16.02
C ARG A 62 63.71 9.22 16.06
N ILE A 63 62.74 9.06 16.95
CA ILE A 63 61.93 7.86 17.05
C ILE A 63 60.66 8.09 16.25
N ALA A 64 60.52 7.38 15.13
CA ALA A 64 59.34 7.45 14.29
C ALA A 64 58.11 6.89 15.03
N PRO A 65 56.91 7.47 14.83
CA PRO A 65 55.68 6.88 15.35
C PRO A 65 55.47 5.48 14.76
N HIS A 66 54.80 4.63 15.52
CA HIS A 66 54.41 3.32 15.02
C HIS A 66 53.48 3.47 13.80
N TRP A 67 53.53 2.50 12.89
CA TRP A 67 52.79 2.59 11.63
C TRP A 67 51.27 2.75 11.83
N TRP A 68 50.69 2.21 12.90
CA TRP A 68 49.26 2.35 13.25
C TRP A 68 48.85 3.74 13.78
N GLN A 69 49.81 4.61 14.09
CA GLN A 69 49.58 5.99 14.55
C GLN A 69 49.75 7.03 13.44
N THR A 70 49.96 6.57 12.21
CA THR A 70 50.12 7.45 11.05
C THR A 70 48.77 7.96 10.55
N GLY A 71 48.73 9.13 9.91
CA GLY A 71 47.49 9.69 9.36
C GLY A 71 46.78 8.76 8.38
N TRP A 72 47.53 8.01 7.56
CA TRP A 72 46.95 7.06 6.62
C TRP A 72 46.30 5.85 7.34
N ALA A 73 46.83 5.41 8.49
CA ALA A 73 46.20 4.34 9.28
C ALA A 73 44.81 4.76 9.77
N TYR A 74 44.66 5.99 10.27
CA TYR A 74 43.35 6.53 10.65
C TYR A 74 42.38 6.64 9.47
N THR A 75 42.84 7.01 8.28
CA THR A 75 41.99 6.99 7.08
C THR A 75 41.52 5.58 6.72
N GLY A 76 42.38 4.57 6.90
CA GLY A 76 42.02 3.16 6.72
C GLY A 76 40.97 2.70 7.72
N TYR A 77 41.10 3.05 9.01
CA TYR A 77 40.09 2.75 10.03
C TYR A 77 38.74 3.41 9.71
N ALA A 78 38.75 4.69 9.36
CA ALA A 78 37.54 5.42 8.98
C ALA A 78 36.86 4.78 7.76
N LEU A 79 37.63 4.39 6.74
CA LEU A 79 37.12 3.71 5.56
C LEU A 79 36.52 2.33 5.91
N GLY A 80 37.18 1.57 6.78
CA GLY A 80 36.67 0.27 7.24
C GLY A 80 35.33 0.40 7.96
N VAL A 81 35.20 1.37 8.87
CA VAL A 81 33.92 1.67 9.54
C VAL A 81 32.87 2.11 8.54
N PHE A 82 33.22 2.99 7.59
CA PHE A 82 32.31 3.44 6.55
C PHE A 82 31.79 2.27 5.69
N LEU A 83 32.67 1.38 5.23
CA LEU A 83 32.28 0.21 4.44
C LEU A 83 31.43 -0.78 5.25
N ALA A 84 31.72 -0.95 6.54
CA ALA A 84 30.90 -1.78 7.42
C ALA A 84 29.48 -1.21 7.58
N LEU A 85 29.36 0.10 7.84
CA LEU A 85 28.06 0.78 7.93
C LEU A 85 27.31 0.75 6.61
N TRP A 86 28.01 0.97 5.49
CA TRP A 86 27.46 0.88 4.15
C TRP A 86 26.93 -0.52 3.85
N GLY A 87 27.73 -1.56 4.13
CA GLY A 87 27.34 -2.95 3.97
C GLY A 87 26.13 -3.32 4.84
N MET A 88 26.13 -2.88 6.10
CA MET A 88 25.00 -3.07 7.02
C MET A 88 23.72 -2.40 6.48
N MET A 89 23.82 -1.15 6.01
CA MET A 89 22.72 -0.42 5.41
C MET A 89 22.15 -1.10 4.16
N LEU A 90 23.01 -1.67 3.30
CA LEU A 90 22.58 -2.46 2.14
C LEU A 90 21.82 -3.72 2.55
N ILE A 91 22.29 -4.43 3.57
CA ILE A 91 21.61 -5.64 4.08
C ILE A 91 20.24 -5.27 4.65
N PHE A 92 20.16 -4.22 5.47
CA PHE A 92 18.89 -3.75 6.03
C PHE A 92 17.90 -3.32 4.93
N ARG A 93 18.36 -2.61 3.90
CA ARG A 93 17.51 -2.24 2.75
C ARG A 93 16.97 -3.48 2.02
N ARG A 94 17.83 -4.46 1.74
CA ARG A 94 17.41 -5.71 1.07
C ARG A 94 16.37 -6.47 1.89
N GLN A 95 16.55 -6.56 3.21
CA GLN A 95 15.58 -7.21 4.09
C GLN A 95 14.23 -6.47 4.09
N ALA A 96 14.25 -5.14 4.18
CA ALA A 96 13.04 -4.33 4.15
C ALA A 96 12.27 -4.50 2.83
N GLU A 97 12.98 -4.48 1.69
CA GLU A 97 12.38 -4.73 0.38
C GLU A 97 11.78 -6.13 0.25
N GLN A 98 12.45 -7.16 0.77
CA GLN A 98 11.94 -8.53 0.76
C GLN A 98 10.66 -8.65 1.59
N GLN A 99 10.62 -8.06 2.79
CA GLN A 99 9.42 -8.05 3.62
C GLN A 99 8.27 -7.31 2.94
N ALA A 100 8.53 -6.14 2.33
CA ALA A 100 7.53 -5.40 1.58
C ALA A 100 6.98 -6.22 0.39
N ARG A 101 7.85 -6.90 -0.37
CA ARG A 101 7.44 -7.78 -1.47
C ARG A 101 6.57 -8.95 -0.99
N LEU A 102 6.93 -9.58 0.12
CA LEU A 102 6.14 -10.68 0.70
C LEU A 102 4.77 -10.20 1.17
N ARG A 103 4.70 -9.04 1.84
CA ARG A 103 3.43 -8.43 2.26
C ARG A 103 2.55 -8.11 1.06
N ASN A 104 3.08 -7.46 0.03
CA ASN A 104 2.33 -7.13 -1.18
C ASN A 104 1.81 -8.40 -1.89
N ARG A 105 2.63 -9.46 -1.98
CA ARG A 105 2.19 -10.75 -2.56
C ARG A 105 1.08 -11.40 -1.73
N ALA A 106 1.20 -11.37 -0.41
CA ALA A 106 0.17 -11.92 0.48
C ALA A 106 -1.15 -11.14 0.36
N GLU A 107 -1.09 -9.80 0.28
CA GLU A 107 -2.27 -8.96 0.07
C GLU A 107 -2.92 -9.22 -1.29
N GLN A 108 -2.13 -9.31 -2.37
CA GLN A 108 -2.62 -9.65 -3.70
C GLN A 108 -3.25 -11.04 -3.74
N ALA A 109 -2.62 -12.03 -3.13
CA ALA A 109 -3.17 -13.37 -3.02
C ALA A 109 -4.48 -13.39 -2.21
N GLY A 110 -4.55 -12.59 -1.14
CA GLY A 110 -5.77 -12.39 -0.36
C GLY A 110 -6.92 -11.81 -1.19
N LYS A 111 -6.66 -10.73 -1.93
CA LYS A 111 -7.64 -10.11 -2.84
C LYS A 111 -8.11 -11.09 -3.92
N LEU A 112 -7.19 -11.84 -4.51
CA LEU A 112 -7.54 -12.84 -5.52
C LEU A 112 -8.39 -13.97 -4.94
N ALA A 113 -8.05 -14.47 -3.75
CA ALA A 113 -8.83 -15.50 -3.06
C ALA A 113 -10.22 -14.98 -2.65
N GLU A 114 -10.34 -13.70 -2.29
CA GLU A 114 -11.62 -13.07 -2.01
C GLU A 114 -12.50 -12.99 -3.26
N LEU A 115 -11.94 -12.54 -4.40
CA LEU A 115 -12.63 -12.54 -5.68
C LEU A 115 -13.10 -13.93 -6.09
N ASP A 116 -12.26 -14.94 -5.93
CA ASP A 116 -12.61 -16.33 -6.25
C ASP A 116 -13.73 -16.87 -5.35
N ARG A 117 -13.70 -16.55 -4.05
CA ARG A 117 -14.78 -16.87 -3.11
C ARG A 117 -16.08 -16.16 -3.48
N MET A 118 -16.03 -14.88 -3.85
CA MET A 118 -17.21 -14.14 -4.31
C MET A 118 -17.81 -14.79 -5.57
N LYS A 119 -16.95 -15.16 -6.53
CA LYS A 119 -17.35 -15.87 -7.76
C LYS A 119 -18.01 -17.22 -7.46
N THR A 120 -17.43 -18.01 -6.55
CA THR A 120 -18.01 -19.32 -6.17
C THR A 120 -19.36 -19.16 -5.49
N ARG A 121 -19.48 -18.22 -4.54
CA ARG A 121 -20.77 -17.91 -3.89
C ARG A 121 -21.82 -17.45 -4.89
N PHE A 122 -21.43 -16.61 -5.84
CA PHE A 122 -22.31 -16.14 -6.91
C PHE A 122 -22.86 -17.31 -7.75
N PHE A 123 -22.01 -18.23 -8.22
CA PHE A 123 -22.46 -19.41 -8.97
C PHE A 123 -23.33 -20.37 -8.16
N ALA A 124 -23.00 -20.57 -6.88
CA ALA A 124 -23.82 -21.39 -6.00
C ALA A 124 -25.22 -20.78 -5.83
N ASN A 125 -25.30 -19.47 -5.57
CA ASN A 125 -26.55 -18.74 -5.41
C ASN A 125 -27.41 -18.78 -6.68
N ILE A 126 -26.81 -18.54 -7.86
CA ILE A 126 -27.52 -18.66 -9.14
C ILE A 126 -28.10 -20.05 -9.33
N SER A 127 -27.30 -21.09 -9.06
CA SER A 127 -27.74 -22.47 -9.23
C SER A 127 -28.96 -22.78 -8.36
N HIS A 128 -28.99 -22.27 -7.13
CA HIS A 128 -30.15 -22.38 -6.25
C HIS A 128 -31.35 -21.58 -6.78
N GLU A 129 -31.14 -20.33 -7.18
CA GLU A 129 -32.21 -19.47 -7.70
C GLU A 129 -32.81 -19.98 -9.02
N PHE A 130 -32.07 -20.73 -9.82
CA PHE A 130 -32.57 -21.42 -11.02
C PHE A 130 -33.35 -22.69 -10.67
N ARG A 131 -32.85 -23.48 -9.71
CA ARG A 131 -33.45 -24.77 -9.35
C ARG A 131 -34.89 -24.61 -8.87
N THR A 132 -35.17 -23.63 -8.01
CA THR A 132 -36.52 -23.43 -7.45
C THR A 132 -37.61 -23.19 -8.52
N PRO A 133 -37.53 -22.17 -9.39
CA PRO A 133 -38.54 -21.97 -10.43
C PRO A 133 -38.58 -23.15 -11.40
N LEU A 134 -37.45 -23.79 -11.72
CA LEU A 134 -37.41 -24.96 -12.60
C LEU A 134 -38.18 -26.13 -12.00
N THR A 135 -37.96 -26.48 -10.73
CA THR A 135 -38.70 -27.56 -10.05
C THR A 135 -40.19 -27.25 -9.93
N LEU A 136 -40.56 -25.97 -9.70
CA LEU A 136 -41.95 -25.53 -9.67
C LEU A 136 -42.64 -25.49 -11.04
N ILE A 137 -41.89 -25.59 -12.14
CA ILE A 137 -42.41 -25.82 -13.49
C ILE A 137 -42.49 -27.32 -13.78
N LEU A 138 -41.41 -28.05 -13.50
CA LEU A 138 -41.26 -29.45 -13.87
C LEU A 138 -42.20 -30.36 -13.08
N GLY A 139 -42.35 -30.16 -11.77
CA GLY A 139 -43.19 -31.01 -10.91
C GLY A 139 -44.65 -31.08 -11.39
N PRO A 140 -45.36 -29.95 -11.59
CA PRO A 140 -46.70 -29.99 -12.14
C PRO A 140 -46.76 -30.53 -13.58
N LEU A 141 -45.75 -30.23 -14.40
CA LEU A 141 -45.68 -30.77 -15.77
C LEU A 141 -45.60 -32.32 -15.78
N GLU A 142 -44.80 -32.91 -14.90
CA GLU A 142 -44.72 -34.37 -14.72
C GLU A 142 -46.04 -34.98 -14.22
N GLN A 143 -46.78 -34.26 -13.36
CA GLN A 143 -48.12 -34.68 -12.93
C GLN A 143 -49.13 -34.68 -14.09
N PHE A 144 -49.08 -33.67 -14.96
CA PHE A 144 -49.89 -33.64 -16.17
C PHE A 144 -49.55 -34.79 -17.13
N LEU A 145 -48.25 -35.02 -17.39
CA LEU A 145 -47.78 -36.08 -18.28
C LEU A 145 -48.12 -37.49 -17.77
N SER A 146 -48.20 -37.67 -16.44
CA SER A 146 -48.56 -38.95 -15.82
C SER A 146 -50.06 -39.15 -15.61
N GLY A 147 -50.91 -38.20 -16.04
CA GLY A 147 -52.37 -38.27 -15.87
C GLY A 147 -52.85 -38.12 -14.42
N ARG A 148 -51.98 -37.66 -13.50
CA ARG A 148 -52.25 -37.53 -12.05
C ARG A 148 -52.60 -36.10 -11.65
N VAL A 149 -53.52 -35.48 -12.37
CA VAL A 149 -53.91 -34.09 -12.09
C VAL A 149 -54.92 -34.06 -10.94
N ALA A 150 -54.51 -33.53 -9.79
CA ALA A 150 -55.41 -33.18 -8.69
C ALA A 150 -55.36 -31.67 -8.45
N GLY A 151 -56.52 -31.00 -8.40
CA GLY A 151 -56.64 -29.56 -8.10
C GLY A 151 -57.05 -28.67 -9.28
N ASP A 152 -56.93 -27.35 -9.12
CA ASP A 152 -57.26 -26.32 -10.12
C ASP A 152 -56.18 -26.21 -11.22
N PRO A 153 -56.45 -26.66 -12.47
CA PRO A 153 -55.47 -26.62 -13.55
C PRO A 153 -55.05 -25.19 -13.93
N GLN A 154 -55.96 -24.21 -13.82
CA GLN A 154 -55.63 -22.82 -14.14
C GLN A 154 -54.69 -22.20 -13.12
N GLY A 155 -54.84 -22.53 -11.83
CA GLY A 155 -53.90 -22.16 -10.77
C GLY A 155 -52.49 -22.69 -11.06
N ILE A 156 -52.40 -23.95 -11.47
CA ILE A 156 -51.13 -24.61 -11.82
C ILE A 156 -50.48 -23.96 -13.05
N TYR A 157 -51.23 -23.68 -14.12
CA TYR A 157 -50.69 -22.99 -15.30
C TYR A 157 -50.18 -21.59 -14.97
N ARG A 158 -50.90 -20.83 -14.13
CA ARG A 158 -50.46 -19.52 -13.65
C ARG A 158 -49.16 -19.61 -12.84
N LEU A 159 -49.03 -20.64 -11.99
CA LEU A 159 -47.81 -20.90 -11.22
C LEU A 159 -46.61 -21.21 -12.14
N MET A 160 -46.79 -22.13 -13.10
CA MET A 160 -45.74 -22.51 -14.06
C MET A 160 -45.30 -21.30 -14.89
N HIS A 161 -46.26 -20.55 -15.45
CA HIS A 161 -45.98 -19.38 -16.27
C HIS A 161 -45.23 -18.28 -15.48
N ARG A 162 -45.62 -18.02 -14.22
CA ARG A 162 -44.91 -17.06 -13.36
C ARG A 162 -43.46 -17.49 -13.09
N ASN A 163 -43.23 -18.77 -12.82
CA ASN A 163 -41.88 -19.28 -12.59
C ASN A 163 -41.04 -19.28 -13.87
N ALA A 164 -41.63 -19.56 -15.03
CA ALA A 164 -40.94 -19.49 -16.32
C ALA A 164 -40.49 -18.06 -16.65
N ARG A 165 -41.37 -17.07 -16.45
CA ARG A 165 -41.00 -15.66 -16.59
C ARG A 165 -39.90 -15.23 -15.61
N ARG A 166 -39.96 -15.70 -14.36
CA ARG A 166 -38.91 -15.45 -13.36
C ARG A 166 -37.56 -16.02 -13.81
N LEU A 167 -37.54 -17.26 -14.29
CA LEU A 167 -36.32 -17.89 -14.78
C LEU A 167 -35.72 -17.14 -15.98
N LEU A 168 -36.57 -16.73 -16.94
CA LEU A 168 -36.13 -15.91 -18.08
C LEU A 168 -35.52 -14.58 -17.64
N ALA A 169 -36.15 -13.91 -16.66
CA ALA A 169 -35.61 -12.66 -16.11
C ALA A 169 -34.22 -12.86 -15.49
N LEU A 170 -34.02 -13.94 -14.71
CA LEU A 170 -32.72 -14.26 -14.11
C LEU A 170 -31.65 -14.58 -15.16
N ILE A 171 -32.00 -15.29 -16.23
CA ILE A 171 -31.08 -15.57 -17.35
C ILE A 171 -30.65 -14.27 -18.03
N ASN A 172 -31.58 -13.37 -18.31
CA ASN A 172 -31.27 -12.08 -18.93
C ASN A 172 -30.38 -11.22 -18.02
N GLN A 173 -30.61 -11.23 -16.71
CA GLN A 173 -29.75 -10.55 -15.74
C GLN A 173 -28.31 -11.11 -15.75
N LEU A 174 -28.17 -12.43 -15.85
CA LEU A 174 -26.86 -13.08 -15.94
C LEU A 174 -26.13 -12.71 -17.26
N LEU A 175 -26.85 -12.68 -18.39
CA LEU A 175 -26.28 -12.27 -19.68
C LEU A 175 -25.87 -10.79 -19.67
N ASP A 176 -26.69 -9.92 -19.08
CA ASP A 176 -26.35 -8.51 -18.91
C ASP A 176 -25.09 -8.33 -18.05
N LEU A 177 -24.98 -9.07 -16.95
CA LEU A 177 -23.77 -9.06 -16.11
C LEU A 177 -22.53 -9.57 -16.87
N SER A 178 -22.66 -10.68 -17.60
CA SER A 178 -21.54 -11.25 -18.38
C SER A 178 -21.02 -10.28 -19.44
N ARG A 179 -21.93 -9.54 -20.10
CA ARG A 179 -21.56 -8.50 -21.06
C ARG A 179 -20.84 -7.32 -20.39
N LEU A 180 -21.26 -6.97 -19.16
CA LEU A 180 -20.66 -5.91 -18.37
C LEU A 180 -19.23 -6.29 -17.95
N GLU A 181 -19.03 -7.50 -17.42
CA GLU A 181 -17.69 -8.00 -17.00
C GLU A 181 -16.71 -8.09 -18.17
N ALA A 182 -17.19 -8.46 -19.36
CA ALA A 182 -16.35 -8.54 -20.56
C ALA A 182 -16.06 -7.17 -21.20
N GLY A 183 -16.58 -6.07 -20.63
CA GLY A 183 -16.45 -4.73 -21.21
C GLY A 183 -17.18 -4.57 -22.56
N HIS A 184 -18.08 -5.49 -22.90
CA HIS A 184 -18.81 -5.49 -24.17
C HIS A 184 -20.16 -4.76 -24.07
N MET A 185 -20.54 -4.24 -22.90
CA MET A 185 -21.73 -3.41 -22.75
C MET A 185 -21.44 -1.99 -23.26
N GLN A 186 -21.85 -1.70 -24.49
CA GLN A 186 -21.82 -0.34 -25.04
C GLN A 186 -23.05 0.44 -24.56
N LEU A 187 -22.82 1.64 -24.02
CA LEU A 187 -23.88 2.58 -23.66
C LEU A 187 -24.35 3.31 -24.91
N GLN A 188 -25.67 3.35 -25.12
CA GLN A 188 -26.28 4.13 -26.20
C GLN A 188 -26.85 5.42 -25.62
N ALA A 189 -25.95 6.31 -25.20
CA ALA A 189 -26.32 7.57 -24.58
C ALA A 189 -26.95 8.53 -25.62
N ARG A 190 -28.12 9.05 -25.30
CA ARG A 190 -28.83 10.07 -26.09
C ARG A 190 -29.38 11.15 -25.16
N PRO A 191 -29.58 12.39 -25.65
CA PRO A 191 -30.20 13.43 -24.84
C PRO A 191 -31.63 13.02 -24.50
N GLU A 192 -31.97 13.04 -23.21
CA GLU A 192 -33.29 12.76 -22.67
C GLU A 192 -33.62 13.76 -21.58
N ASN A 193 -34.90 14.11 -21.50
CA ASN A 193 -35.45 14.93 -20.43
C ASN A 193 -35.78 14.03 -19.23
N LEU A 194 -35.11 14.24 -18.09
CA LEU A 194 -35.27 13.37 -16.93
C LEU A 194 -36.67 13.41 -16.34
N ASP A 195 -37.31 14.57 -16.27
CA ASP A 195 -38.67 14.67 -15.73
C ASP A 195 -39.68 13.97 -16.64
N ALA A 196 -39.55 14.19 -17.95
CA ALA A 196 -40.38 13.53 -18.95
C ALA A 196 -40.19 12.00 -18.97
N PHE A 197 -39.00 11.50 -18.60
CA PHE A 197 -38.70 10.08 -18.52
C PHE A 197 -39.10 9.44 -17.17
N LEU A 198 -38.69 10.03 -16.05
CA LEU A 198 -38.85 9.46 -14.71
C LEU A 198 -40.29 9.58 -14.19
N LYS A 199 -40.99 10.69 -14.48
CA LYS A 199 -42.34 10.90 -13.95
C LYS A 199 -43.32 9.84 -14.45
N PRO A 200 -43.45 9.53 -15.75
CA PRO A 200 -44.32 8.43 -16.20
C PRO A 200 -43.88 7.07 -15.65
N LEU A 201 -42.56 6.86 -15.52
CA LEU A 201 -42.00 5.63 -14.98
C LEU A 201 -42.42 5.40 -13.53
N VAL A 202 -42.28 6.41 -12.67
CA VAL A 202 -42.73 6.36 -11.27
C VAL A 202 -44.24 6.20 -11.19
N MET A 203 -44.99 6.94 -12.03
CA MET A 203 -46.45 6.86 -12.06
C MET A 203 -46.96 5.45 -12.43
N SER A 204 -46.20 4.66 -13.18
CA SER A 204 -46.56 3.27 -13.49
C SER A 204 -46.64 2.36 -12.25
N PHE A 205 -46.06 2.76 -11.11
CA PHE A 205 -46.10 2.03 -9.84
C PHE A 205 -47.20 2.49 -8.88
N THR A 206 -47.98 3.53 -9.22
CA THR A 206 -49.07 4.05 -8.37
C THR A 206 -50.09 2.97 -7.98
N SER A 207 -50.53 2.15 -8.94
CA SER A 207 -51.48 1.06 -8.65
C SER A 207 -50.93 0.03 -7.66
N LEU A 208 -49.62 -0.26 -7.72
CA LEU A 208 -48.96 -1.15 -6.76
C LEU A 208 -48.84 -0.49 -5.38
N ALA A 209 -48.59 0.81 -5.35
CA ALA A 209 -48.55 1.62 -4.13
C ALA A 209 -49.90 1.60 -3.41
N ASP A 210 -50.99 1.81 -4.14
CA ASP A 210 -52.36 1.74 -3.62
C ASP A 210 -52.68 0.33 -3.08
N GLN A 211 -52.33 -0.71 -3.86
CA GLN A 211 -52.56 -2.11 -3.45
C GLN A 211 -51.81 -2.48 -2.16
N ARG A 212 -50.62 -1.92 -1.95
CA ARG A 212 -49.79 -2.15 -0.75
C ARG A 212 -49.95 -1.08 0.33
N ARG A 213 -50.87 -0.12 0.15
CA ARG A 213 -51.04 1.06 1.01
C ARG A 213 -49.72 1.76 1.35
N ILE A 214 -48.86 1.95 0.36
CA ILE A 214 -47.59 2.68 0.47
C ILE A 214 -47.79 4.04 -0.21
N LEU A 215 -47.36 5.12 0.44
CA LEU A 215 -47.36 6.45 -0.17
C LEU A 215 -46.17 6.55 -1.14
N LEU A 216 -46.46 6.85 -2.41
CA LEU A 216 -45.44 7.05 -3.45
C LEU A 216 -45.35 8.52 -3.81
N GLU A 217 -44.20 9.14 -3.55
CA GLU A 217 -43.93 10.54 -3.89
C GLU A 217 -42.86 10.65 -4.98
N TYR A 218 -43.04 11.61 -5.88
CA TYR A 218 -42.03 12.01 -6.86
C TYR A 218 -41.67 13.48 -6.64
N ARG A 219 -40.37 13.77 -6.50
CA ARG A 219 -39.84 15.11 -6.29
C ARG A 219 -38.82 15.43 -7.38
N SER A 220 -39.02 16.51 -8.10
CA SER A 220 -38.06 17.00 -9.08
C SER A 220 -37.81 18.50 -8.88
N PRO A 221 -36.63 19.01 -9.24
CA PRO A 221 -36.41 20.44 -9.36
C PRO A 221 -37.27 20.96 -10.51
N GLU A 222 -37.81 22.18 -10.40
CA GLU A 222 -38.50 22.86 -11.50
C GLU A 222 -37.50 23.28 -12.59
N ALA A 223 -36.92 22.30 -13.28
CA ALA A 223 -35.90 22.49 -14.30
C ALA A 223 -36.15 21.55 -15.48
N ASP A 224 -36.27 22.12 -16.67
CA ASP A 224 -36.31 21.38 -17.92
C ASP A 224 -34.88 20.98 -18.31
N LEU A 225 -34.41 19.85 -17.77
CA LEU A 225 -33.02 19.41 -17.91
C LEU A 225 -32.90 18.24 -18.88
N GLU A 226 -32.21 18.48 -19.99
CA GLU A 226 -31.73 17.42 -20.89
C GLU A 226 -30.38 16.87 -20.41
N VAL A 227 -30.29 15.55 -20.29
CA VAL A 227 -29.06 14.83 -19.96
C VAL A 227 -28.82 13.69 -20.93
N TYR A 228 -27.55 13.37 -21.17
CA TYR A 228 -27.19 12.21 -21.97
C TYR A 228 -27.27 10.95 -21.11
N VAL A 229 -28.27 10.10 -21.39
CA VAL A 229 -28.47 8.82 -20.72
C VAL A 229 -28.78 7.73 -21.74
N ASP A 230 -28.52 6.48 -21.37
CA ASP A 230 -29.06 5.33 -22.08
C ASP A 230 -30.44 5.02 -21.48
N PRO A 231 -31.55 5.26 -22.22
CA PRO A 231 -32.90 5.14 -21.68
C PRO A 231 -33.25 3.72 -21.23
N ASP A 232 -32.76 2.71 -21.95
CA ASP A 232 -33.01 1.31 -21.60
C ASP A 232 -32.31 0.94 -20.30
N LYS A 233 -31.08 1.41 -20.10
CA LYS A 233 -30.33 1.19 -18.86
C LYS A 233 -30.94 1.97 -17.71
N LEU A 234 -31.29 3.24 -17.92
CA LEU A 234 -31.92 4.07 -16.89
C LEU A 234 -33.26 3.48 -16.45
N TYR A 235 -34.09 3.01 -17.39
CA TYR A 235 -35.33 2.30 -17.10
C TYR A 235 -35.06 1.09 -16.20
N LYS A 236 -34.11 0.22 -16.58
CA LYS A 236 -33.75 -0.98 -15.79
C LYS A 236 -33.27 -0.64 -14.39
N ILE A 237 -32.44 0.40 -14.24
CA ILE A 237 -31.90 0.84 -12.94
C ILE A 237 -33.03 1.34 -12.05
N VAL A 238 -33.81 2.31 -12.53
CA VAL A 238 -34.87 2.96 -11.73
C VAL A 238 -35.97 1.96 -11.38
N THR A 239 -36.39 1.11 -12.30
CA THR A 239 -37.38 0.05 -12.00
C THR A 239 -36.86 -0.95 -10.98
N ASN A 240 -35.58 -1.33 -11.02
CA ASN A 240 -34.98 -2.21 -10.02
C ASN A 240 -34.99 -1.55 -8.62
N LEU A 241 -34.57 -0.30 -8.53
CA LEU A 241 -34.58 0.48 -7.28
C LEU A 241 -35.98 0.61 -6.70
N ILE A 242 -36.96 1.05 -7.50
CA ILE A 242 -38.37 1.17 -7.07
C ILE A 242 -38.92 -0.18 -6.64
N SER A 243 -38.65 -1.25 -7.38
CA SER A 243 -39.11 -2.60 -7.02
C SER A 243 -38.51 -3.10 -5.71
N ASN A 244 -37.24 -2.77 -5.42
CA ASN A 244 -36.61 -3.07 -4.14
C ASN A 244 -37.23 -2.23 -3.01
N ALA A 245 -37.47 -0.94 -3.24
CA ALA A 245 -38.14 -0.09 -2.26
C ALA A 245 -39.52 -0.66 -1.87
N PHE A 246 -40.33 -1.10 -2.83
CA PHE A 246 -41.60 -1.77 -2.55
C PHE A 246 -41.45 -3.11 -1.83
N LYS A 247 -40.36 -3.84 -2.06
CA LYS A 247 -40.10 -5.14 -1.43
C LYS A 247 -39.74 -4.99 0.05
N PHE A 248 -39.05 -3.91 0.42
CA PHE A 248 -38.52 -3.71 1.78
C PHE A 248 -39.27 -2.64 2.58
N THR A 249 -40.22 -1.93 1.99
CA THR A 249 -41.09 -0.98 2.70
C THR A 249 -42.37 -1.70 3.17
N PRO A 250 -42.70 -1.64 4.47
CA PRO A 250 -43.94 -2.22 4.99
C PRO A 250 -45.19 -1.41 4.60
N GLU A 251 -46.37 -2.01 4.80
CA GLU A 251 -47.66 -1.35 4.59
C GLU A 251 -47.76 -0.07 5.44
N GLY A 252 -48.27 1.02 4.86
CA GLY A 252 -48.31 2.35 5.48
C GLY A 252 -47.00 3.14 5.40
N GLY A 253 -45.95 2.60 4.79
CA GLY A 253 -44.68 3.30 4.57
C GLY A 253 -44.73 4.32 3.43
N ILE A 254 -43.59 4.97 3.18
CA ILE A 254 -43.43 6.01 2.17
C ILE A 254 -42.21 5.69 1.31
N ILE A 255 -42.33 5.82 -0.01
CA ILE A 255 -41.25 5.73 -0.99
C ILE A 255 -41.18 7.07 -1.71
N ILE A 256 -40.01 7.69 -1.74
CA ILE A 256 -39.80 9.01 -2.34
C ILE A 256 -38.74 8.87 -3.43
N ILE A 257 -39.14 9.11 -4.68
CA ILE A 257 -38.19 9.19 -5.79
C ILE A 257 -37.88 10.66 -6.02
N ALA A 258 -36.61 11.02 -5.86
CA ALA A 258 -36.13 12.35 -6.11
C ALA A 258 -34.94 12.35 -7.06
N TRP A 259 -34.74 13.44 -7.79
CA TRP A 259 -33.46 13.69 -8.44
C TRP A 259 -33.01 15.12 -8.24
N GLU A 260 -31.70 15.35 -8.20
CA GLU A 260 -31.13 16.68 -8.04
C GLU A 260 -29.81 16.84 -8.81
N VAL A 261 -29.48 18.10 -9.12
CA VAL A 261 -28.19 18.47 -9.71
C VAL A 261 -27.30 19.02 -8.59
N PRO A 262 -26.20 18.31 -8.22
CA PRO A 262 -25.28 18.79 -7.21
C PRO A 262 -24.71 20.16 -7.60
N GLY A 263 -24.97 21.18 -6.78
CA GLY A 263 -24.56 22.58 -7.05
C GLY A 263 -25.65 23.51 -7.58
N GLY A 264 -26.86 23.01 -7.84
CA GLY A 264 -28.02 23.79 -8.25
C GLY A 264 -28.06 24.12 -9.75
N VAL A 265 -29.27 24.24 -10.29
CA VAL A 265 -29.51 24.68 -11.68
C VAL A 265 -29.41 26.20 -11.72
N GLY A 266 -28.23 26.75 -11.99
CA GLY A 266 -28.06 28.19 -12.21
C GLY A 266 -28.96 28.66 -13.36
N LYS A 267 -29.59 29.84 -13.22
CA LYS A 267 -30.45 30.48 -14.25
C LYS A 267 -29.74 30.86 -15.57
N GLY A 268 -28.54 30.37 -15.81
CA GLY A 268 -27.83 30.44 -17.09
C GLY A 268 -27.28 29.05 -17.37
N GLY A 269 -27.62 28.51 -18.54
CA GLY A 269 -27.32 27.13 -18.95
C GLY A 269 -25.92 26.66 -18.59
N ILE A 270 -25.83 25.35 -18.33
CA ILE A 270 -24.66 24.63 -17.84
C ILE A 270 -23.40 25.05 -18.62
N ALA A 271 -22.49 25.73 -17.92
CA ALA A 271 -21.20 26.09 -18.44
C ALA A 271 -20.32 24.83 -18.59
N SER A 272 -19.79 24.66 -19.80
CA SER A 272 -18.65 23.81 -20.18
C SER A 272 -18.85 22.28 -20.15
N GLY A 273 -18.93 21.70 -21.36
CA GLY A 273 -18.24 20.45 -21.78
C GLY A 273 -18.53 19.12 -21.09
N ASN A 274 -19.08 19.11 -19.89
CA ASN A 274 -19.44 17.93 -19.12
C ASN A 274 -20.96 17.94 -18.88
N SER A 275 -21.62 16.83 -19.20
CA SER A 275 -22.99 16.60 -18.77
C SER A 275 -23.09 16.77 -17.25
N PRO A 276 -24.12 17.46 -16.73
CA PRO A 276 -24.28 17.65 -15.30
C PRO A 276 -24.42 16.29 -14.63
N LEU A 277 -23.71 16.10 -13.52
CA LEU A 277 -23.95 14.94 -12.67
C LEU A 277 -25.36 15.08 -12.10
N VAL A 278 -26.14 14.00 -12.16
CA VAL A 278 -27.47 13.95 -11.57
C VAL A 278 -27.49 12.84 -10.54
N GLU A 279 -27.97 13.16 -9.35
CA GLU A 279 -28.21 12.19 -8.30
C GLU A 279 -29.69 11.79 -8.32
N ILE A 280 -29.97 10.49 -8.34
CA ILE A 280 -31.34 9.95 -8.23
C ILE A 280 -31.41 9.15 -6.93
N SER A 281 -32.33 9.54 -6.05
CA SER A 281 -32.57 8.90 -4.75
C SER A 281 -33.94 8.20 -4.75
N VAL A 282 -34.01 7.01 -4.15
CA VAL A 282 -35.22 6.18 -4.00
C VAL A 282 -35.28 5.64 -2.57
#